data_AF-A0A3P1SFD9-F1
#
_entry.id   AF-A0A3P1SFD9-F1
#
_cell.length_a   1.000
_cell.length_b   1.000
_cell.length_c   1.000
_cell.angle_alpha   90.00
_cell.angle_beta   90.00
_cell.angle_gamma   90.00
#
_symmetry.space_group_name_H-M   'P 1'
#
loop_
_entity.id
_entity.type
_entity.pdbx_description
1 polymer ?
#
loop_
_entity_poly.entity_id
_entity_poly.type
_entity_poly.pdbx_seq_one_letter_code
_entity_poly.pdbx_strand_id
1 'polypeptide(L)'
;MDPLPKDSAALGVAMRRLRGARGLRELAGSEACRTVGLSKSSLSRYERGLRPPLRYAQLISDLYGGDGWLELAIRSLWMSDWDPWASEFPESAHVLTWPASYSGRVWIHIRPNPNAVNESHSLRIDWGPWSISINKVIPEAGILLSTGKGKDVEVPVPCLIEASFPIYVLHGIGFPNDAADISREWKRT
;
A
#
# COMPACT_ATOMS: atom_id res chain seq x y z
N MET A 1 -9.67 3.56 -14.06
CA MET A 1 -9.35 2.67 -12.92
C MET A 1 -10.64 2.46 -12.15
N ASP A 2 -10.99 1.21 -11.85
CA ASP A 2 -12.24 0.88 -11.14
C ASP A 2 -12.20 1.43 -9.69
N PRO A 3 -13.36 1.78 -9.09
CA PRO A 3 -13.40 2.19 -7.70
C PRO A 3 -12.88 1.06 -6.80
N LEU A 4 -12.17 1.41 -5.72
CA LEU A 4 -11.68 0.42 -4.78
C LEU A 4 -12.84 -0.34 -4.10
N PRO A 5 -12.69 -1.65 -3.86
CA PRO A 5 -13.68 -2.42 -3.11
C PRO A 5 -13.77 -1.90 -1.67
N LYS A 6 -15.00 -1.83 -1.15
CA LYS A 6 -15.28 -1.34 0.21
C LYS A 6 -14.99 -2.38 1.29
N ASP A 7 -15.01 -3.66 0.92
CA ASP A 7 -14.81 -4.78 1.82
C ASP A 7 -14.17 -5.97 1.08
N SER A 8 -13.81 -7.00 1.83
CA SER A 8 -13.18 -8.20 1.30
C SER A 8 -14.09 -9.00 0.36
N ALA A 9 -15.42 -8.95 0.54
CA ALA A 9 -16.35 -9.65 -0.35
C ALA A 9 -16.40 -9.00 -1.74
N ALA A 10 -16.45 -7.67 -1.79
CA ALA A 10 -16.34 -6.88 -3.01
C ALA A 10 -14.98 -7.08 -3.70
N LEU A 11 -13.89 -7.17 -2.93
CA LEU A 11 -12.57 -7.54 -3.45
C LEU A 11 -12.62 -8.93 -4.10
N GLY A 12 -13.22 -9.92 -3.45
CA GLY A 12 -13.35 -11.27 -3.99
C GLY A 12 -14.14 -11.35 -5.30
N VAL A 13 -15.17 -10.50 -5.46
CA VAL A 13 -15.90 -10.33 -6.74
C VAL A 13 -14.97 -9.74 -7.81
N ALA A 14 -14.21 -8.69 -7.48
CA ALA A 14 -13.28 -8.07 -8.43
C ALA A 14 -12.16 -9.03 -8.85
N MET A 15 -11.60 -9.81 -7.91
CA MET A 15 -10.62 -10.85 -8.19
C MET A 15 -11.17 -11.90 -9.17
N ARG A 16 -12.41 -12.37 -8.97
CA ARG A 16 -13.07 -13.30 -9.91
C ARG A 16 -13.21 -12.72 -11.31
N ARG A 17 -13.56 -11.43 -11.40
CA ARG A 17 -13.65 -10.72 -12.69
C ARG A 17 -12.29 -10.63 -13.39
N LEU A 18 -11.23 -10.26 -12.66
CA LEU A 18 -9.86 -10.18 -13.18
C LEU A 18 -9.29 -11.54 -13.59
N ARG A 19 -9.62 -12.60 -12.83
CA ARG A 19 -9.25 -13.97 -13.19
C ARG A 19 -9.86 -14.38 -14.52
N GLY A 20 -11.11 -13.98 -14.79
CA GLY A 20 -11.83 -14.34 -16.01
C GLY A 20 -11.96 -15.86 -16.14
N ALA A 21 -11.59 -16.40 -17.31
CA ALA A 21 -11.63 -17.84 -17.59
C ALA A 21 -10.47 -18.64 -16.96
N ARG A 22 -9.42 -17.98 -16.45
CA ARG A 22 -8.25 -18.66 -15.88
C ARG A 22 -8.64 -19.50 -14.67
N GLY A 23 -8.07 -20.70 -14.56
CA GLY A 23 -8.35 -21.60 -13.45
C GLY A 23 -7.61 -21.21 -12.17
N LEU A 24 -8.21 -21.41 -10.98
CA LEU A 24 -7.46 -21.19 -9.73
C LEU A 24 -6.25 -22.13 -9.57
N ARG A 25 -6.30 -23.33 -10.17
CA ARG A 25 -5.16 -24.25 -10.21
C ARG A 25 -4.03 -23.73 -11.09
N GLU A 26 -4.39 -23.11 -12.21
CA GLU A 26 -3.45 -22.49 -13.14
C GLU A 26 -2.74 -21.33 -12.45
N LEU A 27 -3.49 -20.41 -11.82
CA LEU A 27 -2.91 -19.30 -11.06
C LEU A 27 -1.99 -19.78 -9.92
N ALA A 28 -2.45 -20.71 -9.09
CA ALA A 28 -1.65 -21.24 -7.99
C ALA A 28 -0.44 -22.07 -8.46
N GLY A 29 -0.39 -22.45 -9.74
CA GLY A 29 0.70 -23.21 -10.33
C GLY A 29 1.95 -22.39 -10.64
N SER A 30 1.88 -21.05 -10.57
CA SER A 30 3.01 -20.16 -10.86
C SER A 30 4.15 -20.33 -9.87
N GLU A 31 5.38 -20.10 -10.33
CA GLU A 31 6.58 -20.24 -9.48
C GLU A 31 6.52 -19.31 -8.26
N ALA A 32 6.09 -18.06 -8.47
CA ALA A 32 5.94 -17.08 -7.40
C ALA A 32 4.98 -17.55 -6.29
N CYS A 33 3.88 -18.23 -6.64
CA CYS A 33 2.97 -18.84 -5.67
C CYS A 33 3.65 -19.94 -4.85
N ARG A 34 4.50 -20.77 -5.48
CA ARG A 34 5.22 -21.85 -4.79
C ARG A 34 6.24 -21.31 -3.81
N THR A 35 7.01 -20.29 -4.20
CA THR A 35 8.03 -19.66 -3.36
C THR A 35 7.44 -19.14 -2.04
N VAL A 36 6.24 -18.57 -2.07
CA VAL A 36 5.61 -17.97 -0.88
C VAL A 36 4.54 -18.85 -0.21
N GLY A 37 4.32 -20.06 -0.73
CA GLY A 37 3.32 -21.01 -0.23
C GLY A 37 1.85 -20.60 -0.49
N LEU A 38 1.58 -19.81 -1.53
CA LEU A 38 0.22 -19.38 -1.86
C LEU A 38 -0.50 -20.46 -2.69
N SER A 39 -1.48 -21.13 -2.08
CA SER A 39 -2.18 -22.26 -2.69
C SER A 39 -3.50 -21.88 -3.37
N LYS A 40 -4.04 -22.81 -4.18
CA LYS A 40 -5.40 -22.74 -4.75
C LYS A 40 -6.46 -22.47 -3.66
N SER A 41 -6.34 -23.10 -2.49
CA SER A 41 -7.33 -22.94 -1.41
C SER A 41 -7.25 -21.54 -0.79
N SER A 42 -6.06 -20.95 -0.68
CA SER A 42 -5.90 -19.55 -0.27
C SER A 42 -6.55 -18.59 -1.27
N LEU A 43 -6.26 -18.73 -2.57
CA LEU A 43 -6.90 -17.91 -3.61
C LEU A 43 -8.42 -18.06 -3.61
N SER A 44 -8.92 -19.29 -3.46
CA SER A 44 -10.36 -19.56 -3.35
C SER A 44 -11.02 -18.93 -2.11
N ARG A 45 -10.30 -18.80 -1.00
CA ARG A 45 -10.81 -18.08 0.18
C ARG A 45 -10.86 -16.58 -0.08
N TYR A 46 -9.85 -16.02 -0.75
CA TYR A 46 -9.82 -14.60 -1.09
C TYR A 46 -10.97 -14.23 -2.04
N GLU A 47 -11.21 -15.03 -3.09
CA GLU A 47 -12.35 -14.83 -4.00
C GLU A 47 -13.73 -14.96 -3.32
N ARG A 48 -13.78 -15.62 -2.16
CA ARG A 48 -14.98 -15.77 -1.31
C ARG A 48 -15.09 -14.72 -0.20
N GLY A 49 -14.18 -13.75 -0.15
CA GLY A 49 -14.25 -12.63 0.78
C GLY A 49 -13.35 -12.72 2.00
N LEU A 50 -12.37 -13.63 2.03
CA LEU A 50 -11.31 -13.54 3.03
C LEU A 50 -10.31 -12.43 2.65
N ARG A 51 -10.01 -11.52 3.58
CA ARG A 51 -9.01 -10.46 3.35
C ARG A 51 -7.63 -11.05 3.10
N PRO A 52 -6.96 -10.75 1.97
CA PRO A 52 -5.59 -11.20 1.74
C PRO A 52 -4.58 -10.52 2.67
N PRO A 53 -3.54 -11.23 3.16
CA PRO A 53 -2.42 -10.62 3.88
C PRO A 53 -1.70 -9.52 3.07
N LEU A 54 -1.30 -8.42 3.70
CA LEU A 54 -0.58 -7.30 3.07
C LEU A 54 0.67 -7.75 2.30
N ARG A 55 1.47 -8.65 2.89
CA ARG A 55 2.69 -9.18 2.25
C ARG A 55 2.47 -9.86 0.89
N TYR A 56 1.24 -10.22 0.55
CA TYR A 56 0.89 -10.84 -0.74
C TYR A 56 0.24 -9.85 -1.72
N ALA A 57 0.06 -8.58 -1.35
CA ALA A 57 -0.70 -7.62 -2.15
C ALA A 57 -0.15 -7.47 -3.57
N GLN A 58 1.15 -7.24 -3.72
CA GLN A 58 1.81 -7.12 -5.02
C GLN A 58 1.69 -8.42 -5.83
N LEU A 59 2.06 -9.55 -5.22
CA LEU A 59 2.00 -10.86 -5.87
C LEU A 59 0.59 -11.19 -6.38
N ILE A 60 -0.44 -10.93 -5.58
CA ILE A 60 -1.83 -11.18 -5.99
C ILE A 60 -2.20 -10.23 -7.13
N SER A 61 -1.79 -8.97 -7.08
CA SER A 61 -2.00 -8.06 -8.20
C SER A 61 -1.39 -8.55 -9.50
N ASP A 62 -0.14 -8.98 -9.48
CA ASP A 62 0.55 -9.50 -10.66
C ASP A 62 -0.12 -10.78 -11.17
N LEU A 63 -0.46 -11.69 -10.25
CA LEU A 63 -1.10 -12.96 -10.57
C LEU A 63 -2.46 -12.78 -11.27
N TYR A 64 -3.24 -11.81 -10.82
CA TYR A 64 -4.57 -11.53 -11.38
C TYR A 64 -4.53 -10.55 -12.56
N GLY A 65 -3.37 -9.98 -12.91
CA GLY A 65 -3.28 -8.93 -13.95
C GLY A 65 -4.03 -7.67 -13.52
N GLY A 66 -3.86 -7.29 -12.26
CA GLY A 66 -4.51 -6.13 -11.65
C GLY A 66 -3.76 -4.81 -11.87
N ASP A 67 -2.59 -4.81 -12.52
CA ASP A 67 -1.78 -3.61 -12.83
C ASP A 67 -1.60 -2.65 -11.64
N GLY A 68 -1.33 -3.23 -10.46
CA GLY A 68 -1.17 -2.54 -9.18
C GLY A 68 -2.48 -2.04 -8.53
N TRP A 69 -3.61 -2.03 -9.26
CA TRP A 69 -4.91 -1.69 -8.68
C TRP A 69 -5.31 -2.66 -7.56
N LEU A 70 -5.08 -3.96 -7.77
CA LEU A 70 -5.45 -4.98 -6.78
C LEU A 70 -4.57 -4.91 -5.54
N GLU A 71 -3.30 -4.52 -5.69
CA GLU A 71 -2.41 -4.25 -4.56
C GLU A 71 -2.97 -3.10 -3.71
N LEU A 72 -3.30 -1.97 -4.35
CA LEU A 72 -3.90 -0.81 -3.67
C LEU A 72 -5.25 -1.15 -3.01
N ALA A 73 -6.05 -1.97 -3.67
CA ALA A 73 -7.31 -2.46 -3.12
C ALA A 73 -7.10 -3.28 -1.84
N ILE A 74 -6.12 -4.20 -1.84
CA ILE A 74 -5.76 -4.97 -0.65
C ILE A 74 -5.29 -4.02 0.45
N ARG A 75 -4.30 -3.15 0.18
CA ARG A 75 -3.76 -2.20 1.17
C ARG A 75 -4.85 -1.34 1.82
N SER A 76 -5.82 -0.89 1.04
CA SER A 76 -6.93 -0.05 1.54
C SER A 76 -7.86 -0.80 2.50
N LEU A 77 -8.02 -2.12 2.36
CA LEU A 77 -8.81 -2.94 3.30
C LEU A 77 -8.14 -3.14 4.67
N TRP A 78 -6.85 -2.85 4.78
CA TRP A 78 -6.11 -2.93 6.04
C TRP A 78 -6.06 -1.60 6.77
N MET A 79 -6.35 -0.48 6.10
CA MET A 79 -6.13 0.85 6.63
C MET A 79 -6.78 1.08 8.01
N SER A 80 -8.00 0.57 8.24
CA SER A 80 -8.76 0.83 9.46
C SER A 80 -8.24 0.11 10.71
N ASP A 81 -7.58 -1.05 10.54
CA ASP A 81 -7.19 -1.96 11.61
C ASP A 81 -5.75 -2.46 11.43
N TRP A 82 -4.92 -1.70 10.73
CA TRP A 82 -3.54 -2.05 10.47
C TRP A 82 -2.70 -1.97 11.75
N ASP A 83 -2.22 -3.14 12.18
CA ASP A 83 -1.31 -3.28 13.31
C ASP A 83 0.02 -3.92 12.88
N PRO A 84 1.04 -3.11 12.53
CA PRO A 84 2.31 -3.63 12.04
C PRO A 84 3.17 -4.24 13.15
N TRP A 85 2.96 -3.85 14.42
CA TRP A 85 3.76 -4.32 15.55
C TRP A 85 3.68 -5.84 15.78
N ALA A 86 2.59 -6.46 15.35
CA ALA A 86 2.38 -7.90 15.49
C ALA A 86 3.15 -8.75 14.46
N SER A 87 3.53 -8.17 13.31
CA SER A 87 3.93 -8.99 12.15
C SER A 87 4.98 -8.41 11.21
N GLU A 88 5.39 -7.15 11.40
CA GLU A 88 6.31 -6.44 10.52
C GLU A 88 7.56 -5.98 11.29
N PHE A 89 8.64 -5.70 10.57
CA PHE A 89 9.85 -5.07 11.11
C PHE A 89 9.89 -3.60 10.68
N PRO A 90 10.20 -2.67 11.59
CA PRO A 90 10.28 -1.26 11.22
C PRO A 90 11.60 -1.00 10.48
N GLU A 91 11.56 -0.11 9.49
CA GLU A 91 12.71 0.26 8.69
C GLU A 91 12.88 1.79 8.65
N SER A 92 14.11 2.26 8.53
CA SER A 92 14.39 3.70 8.41
C SER A 92 14.22 4.22 6.99
N ALA A 93 14.10 3.35 5.99
CA ALA A 93 13.94 3.70 4.59
C ALA A 93 12.83 2.86 3.95
N HIS A 94 11.91 3.49 3.21
CA HIS A 94 10.79 2.83 2.54
C HIS A 94 10.70 3.29 1.08
N VAL A 95 10.35 2.36 0.19
CA VAL A 95 10.06 2.65 -1.22
C VAL A 95 8.59 2.37 -1.48
N LEU A 96 7.83 3.43 -1.71
CA LEU A 96 6.41 3.34 -2.04
C LEU A 96 6.22 3.52 -3.55
N THR A 97 5.29 2.76 -4.12
CA THR A 97 4.89 2.93 -5.52
C THR A 97 3.38 2.97 -5.64
N TRP A 98 2.89 3.73 -6.61
CA TRP A 98 1.50 3.71 -7.03
C TRP A 98 1.47 3.48 -8.54
N PRO A 99 0.41 2.86 -9.10
CA PRO A 99 0.34 2.60 -10.52
C PRO A 99 0.57 3.87 -11.36
N ALA A 100 1.35 3.73 -12.43
CA ALA A 100 1.67 4.83 -13.36
C ALA A 100 0.41 5.51 -13.88
N SER A 101 -0.61 4.70 -14.20
CA SER A 101 -1.90 5.14 -14.75
C SER A 101 -2.79 5.89 -13.74
N TYR A 102 -2.50 5.78 -12.43
CA TYR A 102 -3.28 6.46 -11.40
C TYR A 102 -2.93 7.94 -11.33
N SER A 103 -3.97 8.76 -11.28
CA SER A 103 -3.87 10.16 -10.89
C SER A 103 -5.04 10.52 -9.98
N GLY A 104 -4.71 11.21 -8.89
CA GLY A 104 -5.64 11.49 -7.81
C GLY A 104 -4.91 11.62 -6.48
N ARG A 105 -5.65 11.66 -5.39
CA ARG A 105 -5.05 11.69 -4.05
C ARG A 105 -4.52 10.33 -3.65
N VAL A 106 -3.36 10.34 -2.99
CA VAL A 106 -2.74 9.20 -2.33
C VAL A 106 -2.60 9.49 -0.85
N TRP A 107 -2.46 8.45 -0.05
CA TRP A 107 -2.20 8.58 1.37
C TRP A 107 -1.05 7.66 1.80
N ILE A 108 -0.38 8.06 2.88
CA ILE A 108 0.71 7.37 3.54
C ILE A 108 0.40 7.34 5.03
N HIS A 109 0.20 6.16 5.60
CA HIS A 109 0.02 5.92 7.03
C HIS A 109 1.35 5.48 7.62
N ILE A 110 1.85 6.24 8.57
CA ILE A 110 3.13 6.01 9.23
C ILE A 110 2.85 5.65 10.69
N ARG A 111 3.30 4.48 11.14
CA ARG A 111 3.30 4.11 12.56
C ARG A 111 4.74 4.05 13.10
N PRO A 112 4.98 4.47 14.35
CA PRO A 112 6.32 4.49 14.90
C PRO A 112 6.78 3.07 15.28
N ASN A 113 8.09 2.87 15.42
CA ASN A 113 8.62 1.76 16.21
C ASN A 113 8.09 1.85 17.66
N PRO A 114 7.72 0.72 18.32
CA PRO A 114 7.27 0.73 19.72
C PRO A 114 8.19 1.49 20.68
N ASN A 115 9.50 1.48 20.42
CA ASN A 115 10.51 2.17 21.25
C ASN A 115 10.64 3.68 20.96
N ALA A 116 9.93 4.20 19.97
CA ALA A 116 9.97 5.61 19.56
C ALA A 116 8.57 6.25 19.54
N VAL A 117 7.59 5.66 20.25
CA VAL A 117 6.24 6.23 20.36
C VAL A 117 6.30 7.59 21.04
N ASN A 118 5.59 8.58 20.50
CA ASN A 118 5.56 9.98 20.95
C ASN A 118 6.91 10.70 20.88
N GLU A 119 7.88 10.15 20.16
CA GLU A 119 9.12 10.85 19.84
C GLU A 119 8.98 11.72 18.59
N SER A 120 9.76 12.80 18.54
CA SER A 120 9.84 13.66 17.35
C SER A 120 10.65 12.95 16.26
N HIS A 121 9.98 12.57 15.17
CA HIS A 121 10.60 11.99 13.99
C HIS A 121 10.91 13.08 12.97
N SER A 122 12.10 13.03 12.40
CA SER A 122 12.43 13.73 11.16
C SER A 122 12.21 12.77 9.99
N LEU A 123 11.32 13.15 9.08
CA LEU A 123 10.99 12.39 7.88
C LEU A 123 11.42 13.19 6.65
N ARG A 124 12.15 12.55 5.74
CA ARG A 124 12.40 13.07 4.39
C ARG A 124 11.61 12.23 3.41
N ILE A 125 10.83 12.90 2.56
CA ILE A 125 10.05 12.22 1.52
C ILE A 125 10.48 12.80 0.18
N ASP A 126 10.99 11.93 -0.70
CA ASP A 126 11.42 12.29 -2.05
C ASP A 126 10.53 11.57 -3.07
N TRP A 127 10.00 12.31 -4.05
CA TRP A 127 9.16 11.74 -5.10
C TRP A 127 9.45 12.37 -6.45
N GLY A 128 10.27 11.68 -7.26
CA GLY A 128 10.81 12.25 -8.49
C GLY A 128 11.61 13.52 -8.21
N PRO A 129 11.29 14.68 -8.82
CA PRO A 129 12.00 15.94 -8.60
C PRO A 129 11.50 16.72 -7.36
N TRP A 130 10.64 16.12 -6.54
CA TRP A 130 10.02 16.78 -5.39
C TRP A 130 10.55 16.22 -4.09
N SER A 131 10.80 17.08 -3.11
CA SER A 131 11.23 16.69 -1.76
C SER A 131 10.49 17.50 -0.69
N ILE A 132 10.27 16.88 0.46
CA ILE A 132 9.72 17.50 1.66
C ILE A 132 10.43 16.93 2.90
N SER A 133 10.62 17.78 3.90
CA SER A 133 11.09 17.37 5.23
C SER A 133 10.05 17.73 6.28
N ILE A 134 9.63 16.74 7.06
CA ILE A 134 8.58 16.86 8.07
C ILE A 134 9.19 16.52 9.43
N ASN A 135 8.99 17.37 10.43
CA ASN A 135 9.28 17.05 11.82
C ASN A 135 7.96 16.91 12.58
N LYS A 136 7.66 15.70 13.06
CA LYS A 136 6.38 15.40 13.72
C LYS A 136 6.61 14.45 14.90
N VAL A 137 5.90 14.71 15.99
CA VAL A 137 5.68 13.71 17.03
C VAL A 137 4.72 12.67 16.46
N ILE A 138 5.13 11.40 16.45
CA ILE A 138 4.31 10.30 15.92
C ILE A 138 3.72 9.52 17.11
N PRO A 139 2.40 9.57 17.34
CA PRO A 139 1.76 8.80 18.40
C PRO A 139 1.67 7.32 18.03
N GLU A 140 1.27 6.48 19.00
CA GLU A 140 1.08 5.03 18.81
C GLU A 140 0.14 4.69 17.63
N ALA A 141 -0.95 5.44 17.47
CA ALA A 141 -1.87 5.29 16.35
C ALA A 141 -1.25 5.65 14.98
N GLY A 142 -0.08 6.29 15.00
CA GLY A 142 0.59 6.81 13.83
C GLY A 142 0.06 8.16 13.37
N ILE A 143 0.58 8.60 12.23
CA ILE A 143 0.11 9.77 11.50
C ILE A 143 -0.31 9.35 10.10
N LEU A 144 -1.25 10.10 9.53
CA LEU A 144 -1.72 9.88 8.18
C LEU A 144 -1.45 11.13 7.35
N LEU A 145 -0.72 10.96 6.26
CA LEU A 145 -0.37 12.01 5.30
C LEU A 145 -1.14 11.78 4.01
N SER A 146 -1.51 12.85 3.31
CA SER A 146 -2.09 12.77 1.97
C SER A 146 -1.45 13.79 1.03
N THR A 147 -1.39 13.44 -0.25
CA THR A 147 -0.87 14.32 -1.30
C THR A 147 -1.49 13.95 -2.66
N GLY A 148 -1.27 14.77 -3.67
CA GLY A 148 -1.66 14.49 -5.05
C GLY A 148 -0.62 13.66 -5.79
N LYS A 149 -1.08 12.72 -6.61
CA LYS A 149 -0.29 12.00 -7.61
C LYS A 149 -0.74 12.37 -9.03
N GLY A 150 0.22 12.75 -9.88
CA GLY A 150 0.03 12.87 -11.32
C GLY A 150 0.14 11.52 -12.03
N LYS A 151 -0.37 11.43 -13.27
CA LYS A 151 -0.08 10.25 -14.11
C LYS A 151 1.39 10.24 -14.46
N ASP A 152 2.01 9.07 -14.37
CA ASP A 152 3.33 8.84 -14.91
C ASP A 152 3.21 8.41 -16.38
N VAL A 153 4.25 8.66 -17.19
CA VAL A 153 4.18 8.43 -18.64
C VAL A 153 4.22 6.93 -18.96
N GLU A 154 5.20 6.21 -18.42
CA GLU A 154 5.42 4.78 -18.73
C GLU A 154 5.61 3.93 -17.48
N VAL A 155 6.45 4.38 -16.55
CA VAL A 155 6.80 3.63 -15.34
C VAL A 155 6.39 4.39 -14.08
N PRO A 156 5.93 3.68 -13.01
CA PRO A 156 5.70 4.30 -11.72
C PRO A 156 6.95 5.02 -11.21
N VAL A 157 6.80 6.28 -10.81
CA VAL A 157 7.88 6.99 -10.12
C VAL A 157 7.83 6.63 -8.63
N PRO A 158 8.91 6.05 -8.06
CA PRO A 158 8.93 5.68 -6.64
C PRO A 158 8.94 6.91 -5.74
N CYS A 159 8.27 6.79 -4.60
CA CYS A 159 8.32 7.74 -3.49
C CYS A 159 9.17 7.12 -2.38
N LEU A 160 10.28 7.76 -2.05
CA LEU A 160 11.20 7.33 -1.01
C LEU A 160 10.86 8.05 0.29
N ILE A 161 10.87 7.32 1.39
CA ILE A 161 10.71 7.88 2.74
C ILE A 161 11.92 7.47 3.57
N GLU A 162 12.63 8.44 4.11
CA GLU A 162 13.69 8.24 5.09
C GLU A 162 13.27 8.81 6.44
N ALA A 163 13.56 8.10 7.52
CA ALA A 163 13.13 8.47 8.87
C ALA A 163 14.30 8.40 9.86
N SER A 164 14.34 9.36 10.80
CA SER A 164 15.35 9.40 11.87
C SER A 164 15.26 8.22 12.84
N PHE A 165 14.08 7.63 12.99
CA PHE A 165 13.84 6.37 13.69
C PHE A 165 13.20 5.38 12.72
N PRO A 166 13.43 4.06 12.86
CA PRO A 166 12.70 3.07 12.09
C PRO A 166 11.18 3.23 12.26
N ILE A 167 10.44 3.16 11.16
CA ILE A 167 8.99 3.32 11.11
C ILE A 167 8.36 2.17 10.31
N TYR A 168 7.04 2.06 10.44
CA TYR A 168 6.20 1.24 9.57
C TYR A 168 5.44 2.13 8.62
N VAL A 169 5.26 1.68 7.38
CA VAL A 169 4.55 2.44 6.35
C VAL A 169 3.52 1.58 5.62
N LEU A 170 2.28 2.07 5.59
CA LEU A 170 1.22 1.60 4.71
C LEU A 170 0.82 2.75 3.78
N HIS A 171 0.46 2.45 2.53
CA HIS A 171 0.05 3.46 1.57
C HIS A 171 -1.11 2.99 0.71
N GLY A 172 -1.82 3.95 0.11
CA GLY A 172 -2.93 3.65 -0.78
C GLY A 172 -3.45 4.88 -1.51
N ILE A 173 -4.69 4.79 -2.01
CA ILE A 173 -5.35 5.86 -2.77
C ILE A 173 -6.64 6.31 -2.12
N GLY A 174 -7.10 7.50 -2.46
CA GLY A 174 -8.38 8.06 -1.98
C GLY A 174 -8.20 9.18 -0.96
N PHE A 175 -9.30 9.48 -0.24
CA PHE A 175 -9.37 10.59 0.71
C PHE A 175 -9.82 10.10 2.09
N PRO A 176 -8.89 9.62 2.93
CA PRO A 176 -9.19 9.36 4.32
C PRO A 176 -9.35 10.68 5.09
N ASN A 177 -10.40 10.78 5.91
CA ASN A 177 -10.86 12.04 6.52
C ASN A 177 -9.82 12.73 7.41
N ASP A 178 -8.96 11.97 8.09
CA ASP A 178 -8.03 12.48 9.10
C ASP A 178 -6.60 12.71 8.57
N ALA A 179 -6.40 12.66 7.25
CA ALA A 179 -5.08 12.82 6.66
C ALA A 179 -4.64 14.28 6.61
N ALA A 180 -3.42 14.54 7.10
CA ALA A 180 -2.75 15.83 6.90
C ALA A 180 -2.35 15.99 5.42
N ASP A 181 -2.84 17.04 4.75
CA ASP A 181 -2.52 17.33 3.35
C ASP A 181 -1.16 18.02 3.24
N ILE A 182 -0.16 17.31 2.70
CA ILE A 182 1.21 17.81 2.51
C ILE A 182 1.45 18.35 1.09
N SER A 183 0.41 18.47 0.25
CA SER A 183 0.57 18.84 -1.17
C SER A 183 1.21 20.20 -1.41
N ARG A 184 1.13 21.12 -0.44
CA ARG A 184 1.69 22.48 -0.54
C ARG A 184 3.10 22.61 0.03
N GLU A 185 3.62 21.55 0.65
CA GLU A 185 4.91 21.57 1.35
C GLU A 185 6.06 21.04 0.48
N TRP A 186 5.74 20.45 -0.68
CA TRP A 186 6.72 19.98 -1.64
C TRP A 186 7.59 21.11 -2.19
N LYS A 187 8.90 20.85 -2.23
CA LYS A 187 9.90 21.70 -2.87
C LYS A 187 10.50 20.95 -4.05
N ARG A 188 10.73 21.67 -5.15
CA ARG A 188 11.43 21.10 -6.29
C ARG A 188 12.93 21.10 -6.02
N THR A 189 13.58 19.95 -6.16
CA THR A 189 15.04 19.78 -6.02
C THR A 189 15.74 19.91 -7.35
#